data_AF-A0A0A2U089-F1
#
_entry.id   AF-A0A0A2U089-F1
#
_cell.length_a   1.000
_cell.length_b   1.000
_cell.length_c   1.000
_cell.angle_alpha   90.00
_cell.angle_beta   90.00
_cell.angle_gamma   90.00
#
_symmetry.space_group_name_H-M   'P 1'
#
loop_
_entity.id
_entity.type
_entity.pdbx_description
1 polymer ?
#
loop_
_entity_poly.entity_id
_entity_poly.type
_entity_poly.pdbx_seq_one_letter_code
_entity_poly.pdbx_strand_id
1 'polypeptide(L)'
;MRRSREIVGLPVLDLKNGDSIGWVQDLVLDNDKDEVVGILLEGGHFFHSEKGIPRKAIITVGKDALTVSSKIVEELKGTRWSDKVGNEVYTQGGDARGTIEDVFLDDSFEKMLGFEVSDGLFADLLRGRGKILRPDVIIDGKDILIVDNQVSPLDQANEGGILS
;
A
#
# COMPACT_ATOMS: atom_id res chain seq x y z
N MET A 1 11.85 -1.62 -0.45
CA MET A 1 10.40 -1.91 -0.57
C MET A 1 9.81 -1.89 0.82
N ARG A 2 8.65 -1.26 1.01
CA ARG A 2 7.95 -1.16 2.30
C ARG A 2 6.52 -1.65 2.18
N ARG A 3 5.94 -2.08 3.29
CA ARG A 3 4.51 -2.41 3.38
C ARG A 3 3.71 -1.19 3.80
N SER A 4 2.54 -1.01 3.21
CA SER A 4 1.63 0.09 3.56
C SER A 4 1.24 0.09 5.05
N ARG A 5 1.07 -1.09 5.67
CA ARG A 5 0.78 -1.18 7.12
C ARG A 5 1.88 -0.64 8.03
N GLU A 6 3.11 -0.51 7.54
CA GLU A 6 4.23 0.08 8.30
C GLU A 6 4.16 1.61 8.33
N ILE A 7 3.34 2.21 7.47
CA ILE A 7 3.17 3.66 7.31
C ILE A 7 1.89 4.12 8.00
N VAL A 8 0.84 3.31 7.93
CA VAL A 8 -0.41 3.53 8.68
C VAL A 8 -0.12 3.55 10.18
N GLY A 9 -0.65 4.55 10.87
CA GLY A 9 -0.41 4.80 12.29
C GLY A 9 0.84 5.63 12.59
N LEU A 10 1.70 5.95 11.60
CA LEU A 10 2.82 6.84 11.84
C LEU A 10 2.34 8.26 12.16
N PRO A 11 2.96 8.96 13.14
CA PRO A 11 2.71 10.37 13.35
C PRO A 11 3.25 11.19 12.17
N VAL A 12 2.52 12.24 11.81
CA VAL A 12 2.88 13.16 10.73
C VAL A 12 3.42 14.47 11.33
N LEU A 13 4.65 14.82 10.98
CA LEU A 13 5.39 15.96 11.52
C LEU A 13 5.63 17.04 10.47
N ASP A 14 5.31 18.29 10.80
CA ASP A 14 5.62 19.45 9.98
C ASP A 14 7.06 19.93 10.23
N LEU A 15 7.93 19.82 9.24
CA LEU A 15 9.33 20.26 9.37
C LEU A 15 9.49 21.77 9.46
N LYS A 16 8.47 22.55 9.08
CA LYS A 16 8.55 24.01 9.13
C LYS A 16 8.50 24.54 10.57
N ASN A 17 7.64 23.96 11.39
CA ASN A 17 7.36 24.47 12.74
C ASN A 17 7.63 23.43 13.86
N GLY A 18 7.85 22.15 13.52
CA GLY A 18 8.04 21.08 14.49
C GLY A 18 6.73 20.52 15.07
N ASP A 19 5.58 20.91 14.52
CA ASP A 19 4.28 20.47 15.02
C ASP A 19 3.93 19.05 14.57
N SER A 20 3.25 18.30 15.43
CA SER A 20 2.51 17.10 15.01
C SER A 20 1.17 17.52 14.39
N ILE A 21 0.88 17.01 13.19
CA ILE A 21 -0.33 17.30 12.41
C ILE A 21 -1.43 16.28 12.72
N GLY A 22 -1.06 15.04 13.03
CA GLY A 22 -1.95 13.91 13.25
C GLY A 22 -1.23 12.59 12.99
N TRP A 23 -1.99 11.55 12.67
CA TRP A 23 -1.49 10.21 12.36
C TRP A 23 -1.97 9.77 10.98
N VAL A 24 -1.17 8.97 10.29
CA VAL A 24 -1.58 8.37 9.01
C VAL A 24 -2.74 7.40 9.27
N GLN A 25 -3.91 7.71 8.73
CA GLN A 25 -5.07 6.82 8.78
C GLN A 25 -5.02 5.80 7.65
N ASP A 26 -4.69 6.24 6.44
CA ASP A 26 -4.76 5.45 5.23
C ASP A 26 -3.88 6.03 4.13
N LEU A 27 -3.72 5.28 3.06
CA LEU A 27 -2.99 5.64 1.84
C LEU A 27 -3.96 5.70 0.67
N VAL A 28 -3.76 6.66 -0.22
CA VAL A 28 -4.53 6.76 -1.46
C VAL A 28 -3.61 6.42 -2.64
N LEU A 29 -4.06 5.52 -3.50
CA LEU A 29 -3.32 4.95 -4.62
C LEU A 29 -4.02 5.27 -5.94
N ASP A 30 -3.24 5.57 -6.97
CA ASP A 30 -3.67 5.61 -8.36
C ASP A 30 -3.33 4.25 -8.98
N ASN A 31 -4.33 3.37 -9.10
CA ASN A 31 -4.15 2.01 -9.61
C ASN A 31 -3.88 1.95 -11.11
N ASP A 32 -4.18 3.02 -11.86
CA ASP A 32 -3.91 3.10 -13.30
C ASP A 32 -2.44 3.48 -13.55
N LYS A 33 -1.86 4.31 -12.68
CA LYS A 33 -0.46 4.76 -12.78
C LYS A 33 0.52 4.01 -11.89
N ASP A 34 0.03 3.19 -10.97
CA ASP A 34 0.81 2.53 -9.92
C ASP A 34 1.56 3.52 -9.02
N GLU A 35 0.87 4.59 -8.65
CA GLU A 35 1.46 5.71 -7.91
C GLU A 35 0.76 5.96 -6.58
N VAL A 36 1.54 6.43 -5.60
CA VAL A 36 1.00 6.93 -4.34
C VAL A 36 0.49 8.35 -4.53
N VAL A 37 -0.80 8.56 -4.35
CA VAL A 37 -1.44 9.88 -4.43
C VAL A 37 -1.18 10.70 -3.17
N GLY A 38 -1.21 10.05 -2.00
CA GLY A 38 -0.98 10.70 -0.71
C GLY A 38 -1.47 9.88 0.47
N ILE A 39 -1.64 10.55 1.61
CA ILE A 39 -2.11 9.95 2.87
C ILE A 39 -3.36 10.64 3.38
N LEU A 40 -4.22 9.88 4.05
CA LEU A 40 -5.33 10.40 4.85
C LEU A 40 -4.87 10.51 6.31
N LEU A 41 -5.42 11.49 7.04
CA LEU A 41 -5.07 11.75 8.44
C LEU A 41 -6.20 11.32 9.38
N GLU A 42 -5.85 10.72 10.52
CA GLU A 42 -6.80 10.41 11.58
C GLU A 42 -7.19 11.68 12.37
N GLY A 43 -8.50 11.86 12.63
CA GLY A 43 -9.05 12.68 13.71
C GLY A 43 -8.55 14.14 13.84
N GLY A 44 -9.26 15.08 13.22
CA GLY A 44 -9.12 16.53 13.41
C GLY A 44 -10.22 17.29 12.65
N HIS A 45 -10.27 18.64 12.69
CA HIS A 45 -11.29 19.47 11.99
C HIS A 45 -11.38 19.27 10.45
N PHE A 46 -10.58 18.37 9.88
CA PHE A 46 -10.51 17.99 8.47
C PHE A 46 -11.42 16.79 8.14
N PHE A 47 -12.65 16.76 8.69
CA PHE A 47 -13.61 15.63 8.66
C PHE A 47 -14.19 15.21 7.29
N HIS A 48 -13.55 15.54 6.17
CA HIS A 48 -13.98 15.01 4.88
C HIS A 48 -13.09 13.81 4.56
N SER A 49 -13.68 12.63 4.42
CA SER A 49 -13.00 11.34 4.27
C SER A 49 -12.08 11.22 3.04
N GLU A 50 -12.04 12.24 2.18
CA GLU A 50 -11.25 12.29 0.96
C GLU A 50 -10.16 13.37 1.02
N LYS A 51 -10.11 14.17 2.09
CA LYS A 51 -9.09 15.21 2.26
C LYS A 51 -7.86 14.65 2.96
N GLY A 52 -6.69 14.84 2.36
CA GLY A 52 -5.43 14.30 2.87
C GLY A 52 -4.22 15.13 2.47
N ILE A 53 -3.04 14.65 2.86
CA ILE A 53 -1.77 15.27 2.47
C ILE A 53 -1.34 14.64 1.14
N PRO A 54 -1.21 15.43 0.05
CA PRO A 54 -0.79 14.91 -1.24
C PRO A 54 0.68 14.48 -1.19
N ARG A 55 1.06 13.46 -1.98
CA ARG A 55 2.41 12.91 -2.02
C ARG A 55 3.51 13.96 -2.21
N LYS A 56 3.25 14.98 -3.02
CA LYS A 56 4.17 16.11 -3.25
C LYS A 56 4.59 16.89 -2.00
N ALA A 57 3.77 16.86 -0.94
CA ALA A 57 4.07 17.52 0.33
C ALA A 57 4.85 16.62 1.31
N ILE A 58 4.91 15.31 1.04
CA ILE A 58 5.62 14.32 1.85
C ILE A 58 7.09 14.34 1.49
N ILE A 59 7.94 14.48 2.50
CA ILE A 59 9.41 14.57 2.34
C ILE A 59 10.07 13.24 2.66
N THR A 60 9.70 12.60 3.76
CA THR A 60 10.30 11.34 4.17
C THR A 60 9.28 10.48 4.90
N VAL A 61 9.24 9.20 4.55
CA VAL A 61 8.61 8.15 5.35
C VAL A 61 9.71 7.49 6.17
N GLY A 62 9.83 7.88 7.44
CA GLY A 62 10.75 7.30 8.38
C GLY A 62 10.19 6.02 9.02
N LYS A 63 10.98 5.39 9.88
CA LYS A 63 10.53 4.22 10.66
C LYS A 63 9.49 4.60 11.72
N ASP A 64 9.66 5.76 12.34
CA ASP A 64 8.89 6.17 13.52
C ASP A 64 7.99 7.40 13.27
N ALA A 65 8.13 8.05 12.11
CA ALA A 65 7.34 9.22 11.73
C ALA A 65 7.38 9.48 10.22
N LEU A 66 6.33 10.13 9.71
CA LEU A 66 6.28 10.70 8.37
C LEU A 66 6.48 12.22 8.47
N THR A 67 7.33 12.79 7.61
CA THR A 67 7.61 14.23 7.61
C THR A 67 7.07 14.92 6.37
N VAL A 68 6.56 16.14 6.54
CA VAL A 68 5.99 16.95 5.46
C VAL A 68 6.61 18.35 5.44
N SER A 69 6.63 18.96 4.26
CA SER A 69 7.10 20.33 4.07
C SER A 69 6.03 21.39 4.35
N SER A 70 4.76 20.99 4.36
CA SER A 70 3.63 21.87 4.64
C SER A 70 2.40 21.09 5.09
N LYS A 71 1.50 21.74 5.83
CA LYS A 71 0.20 21.20 6.23
C LYS A 71 -0.89 21.36 5.16
N ILE A 72 -0.50 21.39 3.87
CA ILE A 72 -1.47 21.51 2.78
C ILE A 72 -2.34 20.25 2.74
N VAL A 73 -3.65 20.44 2.70
CA VAL A 73 -4.63 19.37 2.60
C VAL A 73 -5.42 19.56 1.30
N GLU A 74 -5.50 18.50 0.50
CA GLU A 74 -6.18 18.46 -0.80
C GLU A 74 -7.15 17.28 -0.84
N GLU A 75 -8.14 17.33 -1.73
CA GLU A 75 -8.96 16.15 -2.05
C GLU A 75 -8.09 15.16 -2.82
N LEU A 76 -7.93 13.96 -2.27
CA LEU A 76 -7.16 12.88 -2.88
C LEU A 76 -8.12 11.95 -3.61
N LYS A 77 -7.86 11.74 -4.91
CA LYS A 77 -8.65 10.85 -5.76
C LYS A 77 -7.86 9.58 -6.04
N GLY A 78 -8.49 8.45 -5.78
CA GLY A 78 -7.88 7.14 -5.96
C GLY A 78 -8.56 6.10 -5.09
N THR A 79 -7.93 4.93 -5.01
CA THR A 79 -8.38 3.82 -4.18
C THR A 79 -7.65 3.85 -2.85
N ARG A 80 -8.34 3.60 -1.74
CA ARG A 80 -7.65 3.48 -0.45
C ARG A 80 -6.95 2.15 -0.33
N TRP A 81 -5.83 2.11 0.37
CA TRP A 81 -5.18 0.86 0.72
C TRP A 81 -6.13 -0.06 1.49
N SER A 82 -6.88 0.48 2.46
CA SER A 82 -7.86 -0.29 3.23
C SER A 82 -8.99 -0.90 2.39
N ASP A 83 -9.34 -0.29 1.25
CA ASP A 83 -10.35 -0.83 0.31
C ASP A 83 -9.79 -2.02 -0.52
N LYS A 84 -8.47 -2.20 -0.57
CA LYS A 84 -7.81 -3.29 -1.31
C LYS A 84 -7.53 -4.50 -0.43
N VAL A 85 -7.24 -4.28 0.85
CA VAL A 85 -6.98 -5.37 1.80
C VAL A 85 -8.24 -6.23 1.94
N GLY A 86 -8.07 -7.54 1.78
CA GLY A 86 -9.15 -8.53 1.80
C GLY A 86 -9.70 -8.90 0.42
N ASN A 87 -9.35 -8.18 -0.64
CA ASN A 87 -9.78 -8.53 -1.99
C ASN A 87 -9.28 -9.92 -2.39
N GLU A 88 -10.13 -10.67 -3.08
CA GLU A 88 -9.78 -11.98 -3.61
C GLU A 88 -8.87 -11.86 -4.82
N VAL A 89 -7.91 -12.79 -4.92
CA VAL A 89 -6.99 -12.91 -6.04
C VAL A 89 -7.37 -14.13 -6.86
N TYR A 90 -7.54 -13.96 -8.16
CA TYR A 90 -7.81 -15.05 -9.10
C TYR A 90 -6.81 -15.04 -10.26
N THR A 91 -6.54 -16.21 -10.82
CA THR A 91 -5.87 -16.29 -12.14
C THR A 91 -6.85 -15.92 -13.25
N GLN A 92 -6.35 -15.61 -14.45
CA GLN A 92 -7.17 -15.43 -15.65
C GLN A 92 -8.03 -16.68 -15.96
N GLY A 93 -7.58 -17.87 -15.57
CA GLY A 93 -8.31 -19.14 -15.68
C GLY A 93 -9.41 -19.34 -14.62
N GLY A 94 -9.51 -18.46 -13.63
CA GLY A 94 -10.53 -18.51 -12.58
C GLY A 94 -10.14 -19.30 -11.33
N ASP A 95 -8.86 -19.66 -11.17
CA ASP A 95 -8.40 -20.33 -9.94
C ASP A 95 -8.17 -19.29 -8.84
N ALA A 96 -8.69 -19.54 -7.64
CA ALA A 96 -8.39 -18.72 -6.48
C ALA A 96 -6.91 -18.83 -6.09
N ARG A 97 -6.33 -17.69 -5.67
CA ARG A 97 -4.93 -17.53 -5.25
C ARG A 97 -4.79 -16.83 -3.89
N GLY A 98 -5.90 -16.71 -3.16
CA GLY A 98 -5.92 -16.15 -1.82
C GLY A 98 -6.48 -14.73 -1.76
N THR A 99 -6.05 -13.95 -0.75
CA THR A 99 -6.53 -12.59 -0.51
C THR A 99 -5.38 -11.60 -0.35
N ILE A 100 -5.59 -10.36 -0.78
CA ILE A 100 -4.64 -9.27 -0.58
C ILE A 100 -4.55 -8.96 0.92
N GLU A 101 -3.33 -9.01 1.45
CA GLU A 101 -3.01 -8.66 2.83
C GLU A 101 -2.41 -7.27 2.95
N ASP A 102 -1.68 -6.83 1.94
CA ASP A 102 -1.02 -5.54 1.94
C ASP A 102 -0.66 -5.09 0.53
N VAL A 103 -0.21 -3.84 0.42
CA VAL A 103 0.38 -3.26 -0.78
C VAL A 103 1.85 -2.98 -0.52
N PHE A 104 2.69 -3.33 -1.48
CA PHE A 104 4.11 -3.00 -1.47
C PHE A 104 4.35 -1.67 -2.17
N LEU A 105 5.13 -0.81 -1.51
CA LEU A 105 5.56 0.47 -2.04
C LEU A 105 7.09 0.48 -2.22
N ASP A 106 7.57 1.29 -3.15
CA ASP A 106 9.00 1.56 -3.27
C ASP A 106 9.52 2.36 -2.05
N ASP A 107 10.85 2.41 -1.91
CA ASP A 107 11.45 3.12 -0.78
C ASP A 107 11.29 4.63 -0.90
N SER A 108 11.13 5.16 -2.11
CA SER A 108 10.78 6.56 -2.37
C SER A 108 9.33 6.91 -2.00
N PHE A 109 8.48 5.93 -1.71
CA PHE A 109 7.05 6.14 -1.46
C PHE A 109 6.34 6.82 -2.64
N GLU A 110 6.80 6.58 -3.86
CA GLU A 110 6.22 7.12 -5.10
C GLU A 110 5.41 6.06 -5.83
N LYS A 111 5.90 4.82 -5.86
CA LYS A 111 5.31 3.75 -6.65
C LYS A 111 4.74 2.63 -5.82
N MET A 112 3.60 2.13 -6.28
CA MET A 112 3.05 0.86 -5.89
C MET A 112 3.73 -0.25 -6.70
N LEU A 113 4.36 -1.19 -6.02
CA LEU A 113 5.16 -2.26 -6.63
C LEU A 113 4.37 -3.57 -6.79
N GLY A 114 3.32 -3.76 -5.99
CA GLY A 114 2.51 -4.97 -6.02
C GLY A 114 1.78 -5.20 -4.70
N PHE A 115 1.42 -6.47 -4.47
CA PHE A 115 0.59 -6.91 -3.35
C PHE A 115 1.28 -7.99 -2.55
N GLU A 116 1.06 -7.96 -1.23
CA GLU A 116 1.28 -9.11 -0.35
C GLU A 116 -0.01 -9.94 -0.33
N VAL A 117 0.09 -11.25 -0.52
CA VAL A 117 -1.07 -12.14 -0.64
C VAL A 117 -0.97 -13.28 0.36
N SER A 118 -2.07 -13.56 1.05
CA SER A 118 -2.26 -14.72 1.93
C SER A 118 -2.99 -15.82 1.19
N ASP A 119 -2.54 -17.08 1.33
CA ASP A 119 -3.28 -18.28 0.91
C ASP A 119 -4.03 -18.91 2.12
N GLY A 120 -4.16 -18.16 3.22
CA GLY A 120 -4.80 -18.56 4.48
C GLY A 120 -3.82 -18.72 5.64
N LEU A 121 -4.31 -18.42 6.86
CA LEU A 121 -3.54 -18.32 8.11
C LEU A 121 -2.60 -19.51 8.41
N PHE A 122 -3.00 -20.74 8.09
CA PHE A 122 -2.18 -21.94 8.37
C PHE A 122 -1.05 -22.15 7.36
N ALA A 123 -1.27 -21.78 6.08
CA ALA A 123 -0.26 -21.89 5.04
C ALA A 123 0.80 -20.78 5.20
N ASP A 124 0.36 -19.57 5.53
CA ASP A 124 1.22 -18.40 5.73
C ASP A 124 2.24 -18.57 6.84
N LEU A 125 1.88 -19.21 7.95
CA LEU A 125 2.79 -19.42 9.08
C LEU A 125 3.92 -20.40 8.74
N LEU A 126 3.65 -21.36 7.84
CA LEU A 126 4.60 -22.38 7.44
C LEU A 126 5.48 -21.95 6.26
N ARG A 127 4.92 -21.18 5.33
CA ARG A 127 5.55 -20.85 4.04
C ARG A 127 5.82 -19.36 3.83
N GLY A 128 5.39 -18.51 4.76
CA GLY A 128 5.37 -17.07 4.57
C GLY A 128 4.20 -16.62 3.68
N ARG A 129 4.03 -15.30 3.57
CA ARG A 129 3.06 -14.69 2.68
C ARG A 129 3.66 -14.49 1.29
N GLY A 130 2.82 -14.67 0.28
CA GLY A 130 3.21 -14.52 -1.10
C GLY A 130 3.32 -13.06 -1.54
N LYS A 131 3.96 -12.86 -2.69
CA LYS A 131 4.07 -11.56 -3.36
C LYS A 131 3.55 -11.68 -4.79
N ILE A 132 2.90 -10.62 -5.25
CA ILE A 132 2.51 -10.45 -6.65
C ILE A 132 2.95 -9.07 -7.07
N LEU A 133 3.85 -8.97 -8.04
CA LEU A 133 4.32 -7.68 -8.55
C LEU A 133 3.39 -7.14 -9.64
N ARG A 134 3.36 -5.81 -9.83
CA ARG A 134 2.53 -5.15 -10.85
C ARG A 134 2.61 -5.75 -12.26
N PRO A 135 3.79 -6.15 -12.78
CA PRO A 135 3.87 -6.75 -14.12
C PRO A 135 3.05 -8.03 -14.31
N ASP A 136 2.73 -8.73 -13.21
CA ASP A 136 1.98 -9.98 -13.23
C ASP A 136 0.46 -9.77 -13.02
N VAL A 137 0.05 -8.52 -12.78
CA VAL A 137 -1.35 -8.14 -12.60
C VAL A 137 -1.97 -7.81 -13.96
N ILE A 138 -3.09 -8.46 -14.27
CA ILE A 138 -3.85 -8.25 -15.50
C ILE A 138 -4.98 -7.24 -15.25
N ILE A 139 -5.74 -7.42 -14.18
CA ILE A 139 -6.83 -6.51 -13.78
C ILE A 139 -6.72 -6.20 -12.30
N ASP A 140 -6.63 -4.92 -11.98
CA ASP A 140 -6.70 -4.38 -10.61
C ASP A 140 -8.10 -3.79 -10.35
N GLY A 141 -9.08 -4.68 -10.16
CA GLY A 141 -10.47 -4.30 -9.96
C GLY A 141 -10.74 -3.77 -8.55
N LYS A 142 -11.95 -3.24 -8.34
CA LYS A 142 -12.36 -2.73 -7.03
C LYS A 142 -12.28 -3.81 -5.95
N ASP A 143 -12.87 -4.98 -6.19
CA ASP A 143 -13.03 -6.05 -5.19
C ASP A 143 -12.18 -7.31 -5.51
N ILE A 144 -11.67 -7.42 -6.75
CA ILE A 144 -10.95 -8.60 -7.25
C ILE A 144 -9.66 -8.18 -7.95
N LEU A 145 -8.58 -8.92 -7.71
CA LEU A 145 -7.34 -8.86 -8.46
C LEU A 145 -7.25 -10.06 -9.40
N ILE A 146 -7.02 -9.84 -10.69
CA ILE A 146 -6.79 -10.91 -11.67
C ILE A 146 -5.33 -10.88 -12.12
N VAL A 147 -4.69 -12.04 -12.07
CA VAL A 147 -3.26 -12.22 -12.39
C VAL A 147 -3.06 -13.27 -13.48
N ASP A 148 -1.86 -13.33 -14.05
CA ASP A 148 -1.51 -14.38 -15.02
C ASP A 148 -1.61 -15.79 -14.40
N ASN A 149 -1.95 -16.79 -15.21
CA ASN A 149 -2.12 -18.18 -14.78
C ASN A 149 -0.87 -18.80 -14.16
N GLN A 150 0.32 -18.31 -14.54
CA GLN A 150 1.60 -18.81 -14.02
C GLN A 150 1.95 -18.22 -12.65
N VAL A 151 1.19 -17.23 -12.16
CA VAL A 151 1.49 -16.58 -10.88
C VAL A 151 1.13 -17.50 -9.73
N SER A 152 2.17 -17.92 -9.02
CA SER A 152 2.10 -18.46 -7.68
C SER A 152 2.63 -17.40 -6.72
N PRO A 153 1.80 -16.86 -5.81
CA PRO A 153 2.25 -15.86 -4.84
C PRO A 153 3.47 -16.32 -4.03
N LEU A 154 3.59 -17.63 -3.79
CA LEU A 154 4.67 -18.22 -2.99
C LEU A 154 6.00 -18.34 -3.76
N ASP A 155 5.96 -18.42 -5.09
CA ASP A 155 7.19 -18.60 -5.88
C ASP A 155 8.01 -17.30 -5.93
N GLN A 156 7.33 -16.15 -5.86
CA GLN A 156 7.96 -14.82 -5.83
C GLN A 156 8.54 -14.44 -4.46
N ALA A 157 8.36 -15.27 -3.42
CA ALA A 157 8.93 -15.01 -2.10
C ALA A 157 10.45 -15.28 -2.05
N ASN A 158 10.99 -16.10 -2.96
CA ASN A 158 12.35 -16.64 -2.89
C ASN A 158 13.43 -15.81 -3.64
N GLU A 159 13.07 -14.75 -4.34
CA GLU A 159 14.07 -13.94 -5.08
C GLU A 159 14.85 -12.94 -4.20
N GLY A 160 14.48 -12.77 -2.92
CA GLY A 160 15.19 -11.88 -1.97
C GLY A 160 16.31 -12.56 -1.16
N GLY A 161 16.58 -13.85 -1.41
CA GLY A 161 17.41 -14.69 -0.56
C GLY A 161 18.84 -14.94 -1.05
N ILE A 162 19.42 -14.11 -1.92
CA ILE A 162 20.87 -14.19 -2.21
C ILE A 162 21.41 -12.80 -2.50
N LEU A 163 21.87 -12.08 -1.49
CA LEU A 163 23.10 -11.29 -1.57
C LEU A 163 23.78 -11.31 -0.20
N SER A 164 24.98 -11.88 -0.20
CA SER A 164 25.94 -11.97 0.90
C SER A 164 26.58 -10.62 1.21
#